data_AF-A0A415KC90-F1
#
_entry.id   AF-A0A415KC90-F1
#
_cell.length_a   1.000
_cell.length_b   1.000
_cell.length_c   1.000
_cell.angle_alpha   90.00
_cell.angle_beta   90.00
_cell.angle_gamma   90.00
#
_symmetry.space_group_name_H-M   'P 1'
#
loop_
_entity.id
_entity.type
_entity.pdbx_description
1 polymer ?
#
loop_
_entity_poly.entity_id
_entity_poly.type
_entity_poly.pdbx_seq_one_letter_code
_entity_poly.pdbx_strand_id
1 'polypeptide(L)'
;MDKKLMNLLGVCLFAVVSACALTACSDNDTENPEGEKTGGENGKPTPETVEFVNSNLVYWGDEDGVGTDHFVLTLYTDMEVDAAGNPIGPGKIMAFSLNVPPFAPGTTEFPLPESTFDAAPNGYTFNEWTFNLGYMNQMDLPTGKVEVPAGTFYGDVKAYSTSVDADLLSGGKMTVKRSDGGEYTISGTLVGDLSLKRYFTYTGKLTTIDRHESTEETPNSTLTTDLALNEWTQARLQDKGDSYYLQDESCRVVELYLAEEGIGLAETWPTGNGRVLKVEFFVEWATDVTQGIPAGTYKVVARDEESKGIPREFLKPGGIASGYPNVFTYPQGTWYEKISNGTMKEYARIDSGTMTVARDGDKHTLTIDFIDCDKVHPHHVRTTYSQDTPVNVFFF
;
A
#
# COMPACT_ATOMS: atom_id res chain seq x y z
N MET A 1 20.48 -17.58 5.97
CA MET A 1 19.02 -17.55 6.18
C MET A 1 18.59 -16.28 5.50
N ASP A 2 18.26 -16.44 4.22
CA ASP A 2 18.37 -15.37 3.24
C ASP A 2 17.27 -14.33 3.45
N LYS A 3 17.73 -13.09 3.64
CA LYS A 3 16.94 -11.90 3.98
C LYS A 3 16.22 -11.31 2.76
N LYS A 4 15.51 -12.14 1.99
CA LYS A 4 14.78 -11.71 0.78
C LYS A 4 13.28 -11.94 0.85
N LEU A 5 12.70 -11.93 2.04
CA LEU A 5 11.27 -12.16 2.22
C LEU A 5 10.62 -11.02 3.00
N MET A 6 10.60 -9.81 2.43
CA MET A 6 9.84 -8.71 3.03
C MET A 6 9.50 -7.58 2.04
N ASN A 7 9.06 -7.93 0.84
CA ASN A 7 8.22 -7.06 0.02
C ASN A 7 7.04 -7.93 -0.43
N LEU A 8 5.90 -7.78 0.23
CA LEU A 8 4.64 -8.41 -0.20
C LEU A 8 3.58 -7.30 -0.20
N LEU A 9 3.73 -6.38 -1.14
CA LEU A 9 2.86 -5.22 -1.44
C LEU A 9 3.18 -4.84 -2.89
N GLY A 10 2.29 -4.81 -3.87
CA GLY A 10 0.86 -5.06 -3.87
C GLY A 10 0.38 -4.99 -5.33
N VAL A 11 -0.22 -6.06 -5.82
CA VAL A 11 -0.85 -6.05 -7.15
C VAL A 11 -2.30 -5.63 -6.95
N CYS A 12 -2.59 -4.35 -7.22
CA CYS A 12 -3.95 -3.87 -7.27
C CYS A 12 -4.46 -3.93 -8.70
N LEU A 13 -5.55 -4.65 -8.92
CA LEU A 13 -6.44 -4.34 -10.02
C LEU A 13 -7.04 -2.95 -9.72
N PHE A 14 -6.43 -1.90 -10.29
CA PHE A 14 -6.81 -0.49 -10.29
C PHE A 14 -7.92 -0.09 -9.28
N ALA A 15 -7.62 0.03 -7.98
CA ALA A 15 -8.58 0.64 -7.06
C ALA A 15 -8.50 2.18 -7.16
N VAL A 16 -9.43 2.81 -7.89
CA VAL A 16 -9.70 4.25 -7.72
C VAL A 16 -11.00 4.45 -6.95
N VAL A 17 -10.83 5.21 -5.87
CA VAL A 17 -11.80 5.75 -4.93
C VAL A 17 -12.97 6.43 -5.66
N SER A 18 -14.17 5.84 -5.62
CA SER A 18 -15.38 6.60 -5.86
C SER A 18 -15.76 7.34 -4.57
N ALA A 19 -15.69 8.66 -4.62
CA ALA A 19 -16.14 9.55 -3.57
C ALA A 19 -17.68 9.53 -3.49
N CYS A 20 -18.26 8.48 -2.89
CA CYS A 20 -19.62 8.55 -2.41
C CYS A 20 -19.61 9.19 -1.03
N ALA A 21 -20.02 10.46 -0.97
CA ALA A 21 -20.34 11.12 0.28
C ALA A 21 -21.39 10.28 1.02
N LEU A 22 -21.00 9.65 2.12
CA LEU A 22 -21.94 9.04 3.06
C LEU A 22 -22.67 10.16 3.80
N THR A 23 -23.73 10.69 3.19
CA THR A 23 -24.82 11.26 3.98
C THR A 23 -25.58 10.09 4.57
N ALA A 24 -25.33 9.82 5.86
CA ALA A 24 -26.19 8.99 6.67
C ALA A 24 -27.59 9.64 6.70
N CYS A 25 -28.54 9.03 5.99
CA CYS A 25 -29.96 9.28 6.18
C CYS A 25 -30.61 7.94 6.54
N SER A 26 -31.09 7.92 7.78
CA SER A 26 -31.95 6.97 8.49
C SER A 26 -32.72 5.94 7.67
N ASP A 27 -32.77 4.73 8.26
CA ASP A 27 -33.75 3.66 8.05
C ASP A 27 -35.06 4.14 7.44
N ASN A 28 -35.40 3.55 6.30
CA ASN A 28 -36.78 3.23 5.99
C ASN A 28 -36.80 1.88 5.30
N ASP A 29 -37.31 0.90 6.04
CA ASP A 29 -37.79 -0.38 5.54
C ASP A 29 -38.69 -0.12 4.32
N THR A 30 -38.28 -0.61 3.15
CA THR A 30 -39.23 -0.92 2.08
C THR A 30 -38.67 -2.08 1.26
N GLU A 31 -39.55 -3.05 1.04
CA GLU A 31 -39.28 -4.43 0.67
C GLU A 31 -38.38 -4.61 -0.56
N ASN A 32 -37.38 -5.47 -0.39
CA ASN A 32 -36.55 -6.03 -1.45
C ASN A 32 -37.41 -7.01 -2.27
N PRO A 33 -37.60 -6.85 -3.60
CA PRO A 33 -38.11 -7.95 -4.40
C PRO A 33 -36.98 -8.97 -4.54
N GLU A 34 -37.20 -10.15 -3.98
CA GLU A 34 -36.30 -11.29 -3.99
C GLU A 34 -35.67 -11.50 -5.37
N GLY A 35 -34.36 -11.24 -5.48
CA GLY A 35 -33.56 -11.72 -6.60
C GLY A 35 -33.58 -13.25 -6.59
N GLU A 36 -34.01 -13.84 -7.71
CA GLU A 36 -34.03 -15.29 -7.94
C GLU A 36 -32.70 -15.93 -7.53
N LYS A 37 -32.71 -16.64 -6.40
CA LYS A 37 -31.70 -17.64 -6.10
C LYS A 37 -31.97 -18.84 -6.98
N THR A 38 -31.23 -19.01 -8.07
CA THR A 38 -31.16 -20.27 -8.80
C THR A 38 -30.42 -21.31 -7.95
N GLY A 39 -31.12 -21.88 -6.97
CA GLY A 39 -30.62 -22.93 -6.08
C GLY A 39 -30.61 -24.29 -6.77
N GLY A 40 -29.43 -24.90 -6.89
CA GLY A 40 -29.31 -26.32 -7.21
C GLY A 40 -29.84 -27.21 -6.07
N GLU A 41 -30.10 -28.49 -6.38
CA GLU A 41 -30.58 -29.47 -5.42
C GLU A 41 -29.72 -29.46 -4.13
N ASN A 42 -30.37 -29.23 -2.99
CA ASN A 42 -29.82 -29.22 -1.63
C ASN A 42 -28.99 -28.00 -1.20
N GLY A 43 -29.13 -26.84 -1.85
CA GLY A 43 -28.54 -25.58 -1.36
C GLY A 43 -27.01 -25.53 -1.48
N LYS A 44 -26.41 -26.47 -2.22
CA LYS A 44 -25.00 -26.39 -2.64
C LYS A 44 -24.92 -25.56 -3.92
N PRO A 45 -23.98 -24.60 -4.01
CA PRO A 45 -23.78 -23.83 -5.23
C PRO A 45 -23.44 -24.78 -6.39
N THR A 46 -24.12 -24.58 -7.52
CA THR A 46 -23.88 -25.36 -8.74
C THR A 46 -22.70 -24.75 -9.49
N PRO A 47 -21.71 -25.56 -9.93
CA PRO A 47 -20.63 -25.06 -10.77
C PRO A 47 -21.18 -24.38 -12.03
N GLU A 48 -20.77 -23.14 -12.26
CA GLU A 48 -21.09 -22.38 -13.46
C GLU A 48 -19.95 -22.52 -14.48
N THR A 49 -20.30 -22.54 -15.77
CA THR A 49 -19.36 -22.31 -16.87
C THR A 49 -19.54 -20.89 -17.37
N VAL A 50 -18.51 -20.06 -17.19
CA VAL A 50 -18.55 -18.65 -17.60
C VAL A 50 -17.75 -18.46 -18.89
N GLU A 51 -18.36 -17.83 -19.89
CA GLU A 51 -17.66 -17.36 -21.07
C GLU A 51 -17.28 -15.89 -20.87
N PHE A 52 -15.98 -15.61 -20.84
CA PHE A 52 -15.46 -14.26 -20.80
C PHE A 52 -15.18 -13.78 -22.22
N VAL A 53 -15.47 -12.51 -22.49
CA VAL A 53 -15.36 -11.91 -23.84
C VAL A 53 -14.36 -10.76 -23.89
N ASN A 54 -13.94 -10.24 -22.73
CA ASN A 54 -12.96 -9.18 -22.61
C ASN A 54 -11.75 -9.63 -21.78
N SER A 55 -10.60 -8.99 -22.01
CA SER A 55 -9.36 -9.27 -21.29
C SER A 55 -8.51 -8.02 -21.03
N ASN A 56 -7.64 -8.12 -20.03
CA ASN A 56 -6.55 -7.19 -19.75
C ASN A 56 -5.32 -8.00 -19.31
N LEU A 57 -4.17 -7.82 -19.97
CA LEU A 57 -2.94 -8.56 -19.70
C LEU A 57 -1.83 -7.58 -19.33
N VAL A 58 -1.23 -7.76 -18.15
CA VAL A 58 -0.13 -6.92 -17.65
C VAL A 58 1.09 -7.79 -17.39
N TYR A 59 2.26 -7.33 -17.81
CA TYR A 59 3.56 -7.96 -17.54
C TYR A 59 4.37 -7.12 -16.55
N TRP A 60 4.87 -7.75 -15.48
CA TRP A 60 5.59 -7.09 -14.39
C TRP A 60 7.08 -7.51 -14.30
N GLY A 61 7.52 -8.48 -15.10
CA GLY A 61 8.88 -9.04 -14.97
C GLY A 61 9.08 -9.78 -13.64
N ASP A 62 10.33 -9.92 -13.20
CA ASP A 62 10.69 -10.48 -11.88
C ASP A 62 10.59 -9.41 -10.79
N GLU A 63 9.36 -8.93 -10.55
CA GLU A 63 9.03 -7.86 -9.60
C GLU A 63 9.57 -8.16 -8.19
N ASP A 64 9.43 -9.42 -7.75
CA ASP A 64 9.81 -9.85 -6.41
C ASP A 64 11.25 -10.38 -6.30
N GLY A 65 12.00 -10.42 -7.41
CA GLY A 65 13.36 -10.96 -7.44
C GLY A 65 13.43 -12.45 -7.08
N VAL A 66 12.37 -13.20 -7.39
CA VAL A 66 12.18 -14.62 -7.07
C VAL A 66 12.60 -15.55 -8.21
N GLY A 67 13.03 -14.98 -9.35
CA GLY A 67 13.60 -15.71 -10.47
C GLY A 67 12.57 -16.21 -11.49
N THR A 68 11.33 -15.72 -11.42
CA THR A 68 10.30 -15.95 -12.44
C THR A 68 9.66 -14.64 -12.81
N ASP A 69 9.25 -14.53 -14.07
CA ASP A 69 8.51 -13.37 -14.52
C ASP A 69 7.02 -13.50 -14.16
N HIS A 70 6.39 -12.36 -13.93
CA HIS A 70 5.01 -12.28 -13.49
C HIS A 70 4.08 -11.66 -14.54
N PHE A 71 2.94 -12.30 -14.74
CA PHE A 71 1.81 -11.76 -15.49
C PHE A 71 0.56 -11.68 -14.64
N VAL A 72 -0.23 -10.63 -14.87
CA VAL A 72 -1.62 -10.56 -14.41
C VAL A 72 -2.54 -10.59 -15.62
N LEU A 73 -3.33 -11.65 -15.75
CA LEU A 73 -4.41 -11.72 -16.74
C LEU A 73 -5.75 -11.52 -16.02
N THR A 74 -6.50 -10.53 -16.46
CA THR A 74 -7.88 -10.32 -16.02
C THR A 74 -8.82 -10.60 -17.18
N LEU A 75 -9.82 -11.45 -16.95
CA LEU A 75 -10.89 -11.77 -17.88
C LEU A 75 -12.21 -11.27 -17.30
N TYR A 76 -13.07 -10.73 -18.15
CA TYR A 76 -14.36 -10.22 -17.70
C TYR A 76 -15.45 -10.35 -18.76
N THR A 77 -16.70 -10.39 -18.29
CA THR A 77 -17.89 -10.45 -19.16
C THR A 77 -18.07 -9.10 -19.88
N ASP A 78 -19.10 -9.00 -20.71
CA ASP A 78 -19.44 -7.74 -21.36
C ASP A 78 -19.83 -6.69 -20.29
N MET A 79 -18.91 -5.76 -20.02
CA MET A 79 -19.01 -4.74 -18.99
C MET A 79 -18.35 -3.46 -19.51
N GLU A 80 -18.90 -2.31 -19.13
CA GLU A 80 -18.23 -1.03 -19.34
C GLU A 80 -16.94 -0.98 -18.51
N VAL A 81 -15.94 -0.24 -18.98
CA VAL A 81 -14.72 0.02 -18.22
C VAL A 81 -14.63 1.49 -17.86
N ASP A 82 -14.18 1.79 -16.64
CA ASP A 82 -13.94 3.17 -16.22
C ASP A 82 -12.67 3.76 -16.87
N ALA A 83 -12.38 5.02 -16.58
CA ALA A 83 -11.21 5.71 -17.12
C ALA A 83 -9.86 5.10 -16.65
N ALA A 84 -9.87 4.32 -15.57
CA ALA A 84 -8.71 3.60 -15.05
C ALA A 84 -8.62 2.17 -15.64
N GLY A 85 -9.59 1.73 -16.45
CA GLY A 85 -9.63 0.41 -17.06
C GLY A 85 -10.32 -0.66 -16.21
N ASN A 86 -11.03 -0.29 -15.14
CA ASN A 86 -11.76 -1.25 -14.32
C ASN A 86 -13.12 -1.60 -14.91
N PRO A 87 -13.51 -2.88 -14.93
CA PRO A 87 -14.87 -3.26 -15.25
C PRO A 87 -15.88 -2.71 -14.22
N ILE A 88 -16.94 -2.10 -14.73
CA ILE A 88 -18.08 -1.60 -13.96
C ILE A 88 -19.22 -2.61 -14.09
N GLY A 89 -19.69 -3.12 -12.95
CA GLY A 89 -20.74 -4.13 -12.93
C GLY A 89 -22.12 -3.60 -13.35
N PRO A 90 -23.09 -4.52 -13.54
CA PRO A 90 -23.04 -5.91 -13.13
C PRO A 90 -22.31 -6.82 -14.13
N GLY A 91 -21.59 -7.81 -13.61
CA GLY A 91 -20.97 -8.86 -14.43
C GLY A 91 -20.00 -9.73 -13.64
N LYS A 92 -19.16 -10.49 -14.33
CA LYS A 92 -18.23 -11.44 -13.72
C LYS A 92 -16.80 -11.11 -14.12
N ILE A 93 -15.88 -11.29 -13.18
CA ILE A 93 -14.45 -11.09 -13.38
C ILE A 93 -13.67 -12.32 -12.90
N MET A 94 -12.57 -12.61 -13.56
CA MET A 94 -11.59 -13.61 -13.15
C MET A 94 -10.19 -13.06 -13.37
N ALA A 95 -9.41 -12.99 -12.30
CA ALA A 95 -8.02 -12.58 -12.35
C ALA A 95 -7.10 -13.78 -12.13
N PHE A 96 -6.00 -13.81 -12.86
CA PHE A 96 -4.93 -14.79 -12.75
C PHE A 96 -3.63 -14.07 -12.49
N SER A 97 -2.93 -14.51 -11.45
CA SER A 97 -1.56 -14.10 -11.17
C SER A 97 -0.65 -15.25 -11.57
N LEU A 98 0.09 -15.11 -12.67
CA LEU A 98 0.79 -16.20 -13.36
C LEU A 98 2.31 -16.05 -13.23
N ASN A 99 2.98 -17.15 -12.90
CA ASN A 99 4.44 -17.26 -12.89
C ASN A 99 4.89 -17.94 -14.18
N VAL A 100 5.76 -17.28 -14.94
CA VAL A 100 6.30 -17.79 -16.21
C VAL A 100 7.83 -17.81 -16.16
N PRO A 101 8.51 -18.59 -17.03
CA PRO A 101 9.95 -18.48 -17.17
C PRO A 101 10.35 -17.05 -17.54
N PRO A 102 11.49 -16.55 -17.03
CA PRO A 102 11.92 -15.19 -17.28
C PRO A 102 12.22 -14.97 -18.77
N PHE A 103 11.79 -13.81 -19.29
CA PHE A 103 12.15 -13.39 -20.64
C PHE A 103 13.63 -13.04 -20.73
N ALA A 104 14.21 -13.20 -21.92
CA ALA A 104 15.62 -12.88 -22.13
C ALA A 104 15.87 -11.37 -21.98
N PRO A 105 17.03 -10.94 -21.44
CA PRO A 105 17.37 -9.51 -21.36
C PRO A 105 17.27 -8.82 -22.73
N GLY A 106 16.67 -7.62 -22.76
CA GLY A 106 16.46 -6.85 -24.00
C GLY A 106 15.24 -7.27 -24.82
N THR A 107 14.40 -8.16 -24.30
CA THR A 107 13.06 -8.43 -24.87
C THR A 107 12.21 -7.16 -24.84
N THR A 108 11.44 -6.92 -25.91
CA THR A 108 10.55 -5.75 -26.04
C THR A 108 9.09 -6.14 -26.29
N GLU A 109 8.82 -7.44 -26.44
CA GLU A 109 7.47 -7.99 -26.61
C GLU A 109 7.28 -9.15 -25.63
N PHE A 110 6.21 -9.08 -24.84
CA PHE A 110 5.94 -10.02 -23.76
C PHE A 110 4.60 -10.74 -23.97
N PRO A 111 4.50 -11.66 -24.94
CA PRO A 111 3.27 -12.43 -25.13
C PRO A 111 3.07 -13.40 -23.96
N LEU A 112 1.82 -13.60 -23.52
CA LEU A 112 1.52 -14.65 -22.55
C LEU A 112 1.93 -16.01 -23.15
N PRO A 113 2.82 -16.80 -22.50
CA PRO A 113 3.29 -18.05 -23.07
C PRO A 113 2.23 -19.16 -23.04
N GLU A 114 2.28 -20.07 -24.01
CA GLU A 114 1.39 -21.23 -24.08
C GLU A 114 1.83 -22.30 -23.10
N SER A 115 0.94 -22.68 -22.18
CA SER A 115 1.18 -23.76 -21.24
C SER A 115 -0.08 -24.17 -20.50
N THR A 116 0.04 -25.14 -19.61
CA THR A 116 -0.90 -25.37 -18.53
C THR A 116 -0.31 -24.85 -17.24
N PHE A 117 -1.07 -24.00 -16.56
CA PHE A 117 -0.73 -23.41 -15.27
C PHE A 117 -1.48 -24.16 -14.17
N ASP A 118 -0.72 -24.73 -13.24
CA ASP A 118 -1.24 -25.37 -12.04
C ASP A 118 -1.29 -24.39 -10.86
N ALA A 119 -2.14 -24.65 -9.87
CA ALA A 119 -2.09 -23.86 -8.64
C ALA A 119 -0.71 -23.97 -7.96
N ALA A 120 -0.17 -22.86 -7.49
CA ALA A 120 1.04 -22.86 -6.68
C ALA A 120 0.86 -23.74 -5.43
N PRO A 121 1.90 -24.44 -4.94
CA PRO A 121 1.77 -25.28 -3.74
C PRO A 121 1.40 -24.52 -2.47
N ASN A 122 1.74 -23.23 -2.40
CA ASN A 122 1.44 -22.32 -1.29
C ASN A 122 1.69 -20.87 -1.75
N GLY A 123 1.32 -19.89 -0.92
CA GLY A 123 1.48 -18.45 -1.21
C GLY A 123 2.91 -17.91 -1.22
N TYR A 124 3.94 -18.75 -1.05
CA TYR A 124 5.35 -18.35 -1.05
C TYR A 124 6.18 -19.10 -2.09
N THR A 125 5.53 -19.81 -3.01
CA THR A 125 6.20 -20.62 -4.04
C THR A 125 5.83 -20.09 -5.42
N PHE A 126 6.82 -19.58 -6.14
CA PHE A 126 6.67 -18.93 -7.43
C PHE A 126 7.28 -19.78 -8.55
N ASN A 127 6.87 -21.05 -8.64
CA ASN A 127 7.41 -21.93 -9.68
C ASN A 127 6.89 -21.53 -11.06
N GLU A 128 7.72 -21.65 -12.09
CA GLU A 128 7.27 -21.51 -13.47
C GLU A 128 6.03 -22.37 -13.75
N TRP A 129 5.13 -21.87 -14.59
CA TRP A 129 3.90 -22.57 -15.00
C TRP A 129 2.94 -22.82 -13.85
N THR A 130 2.91 -21.89 -12.89
CA THR A 130 1.91 -21.88 -11.84
C THR A 130 1.12 -20.58 -11.80
N PHE A 131 -0.04 -20.61 -11.17
CA PHE A 131 -0.72 -19.40 -10.74
C PHE A 131 -0.64 -19.23 -9.21
N ASN A 132 -0.45 -18.00 -8.75
CA ASN A 132 -0.43 -17.66 -7.33
C ASN A 132 -1.84 -17.76 -6.75
N LEU A 133 -1.93 -18.25 -5.51
CA LEU A 133 -3.20 -18.42 -4.80
C LEU A 133 -3.89 -17.05 -4.60
N GLY A 134 -5.22 -17.05 -4.57
CA GLY A 134 -6.00 -15.86 -4.19
C GLY A 134 -5.80 -15.50 -2.73
N TYR A 135 -5.70 -14.21 -2.44
CA TYR A 135 -5.64 -13.68 -1.08
C TYR A 135 -6.29 -12.28 -1.03
N MET A 136 -6.69 -11.84 0.16
CA MET A 136 -7.01 -10.43 0.38
C MET A 136 -5.71 -9.68 0.63
N ASN A 137 -5.40 -8.71 -0.22
CA ASN A 137 -4.31 -7.78 -0.01
C ASN A 137 -4.83 -6.56 0.77
N GLN A 138 -4.09 -6.14 1.78
CA GLN A 138 -4.36 -4.89 2.47
C GLN A 138 -3.43 -3.81 1.92
N MET A 139 -4.01 -2.84 1.23
CA MET A 139 -3.30 -1.67 0.75
C MET A 139 -3.42 -0.56 1.78
N ASP A 140 -2.29 0.00 2.18
CA ASP A 140 -2.27 1.24 2.95
C ASP A 140 -2.24 2.41 1.97
N LEU A 141 -3.32 3.20 1.95
CA LEU A 141 -3.45 4.38 1.10
C LEU A 141 -3.57 5.63 1.96
N PRO A 142 -3.28 6.83 1.42
CA PRO A 142 -3.54 8.11 2.09
C PRO A 142 -4.99 8.26 2.60
N THR A 143 -5.94 7.56 1.98
CA THR A 143 -7.36 7.54 2.34
C THR A 143 -7.72 6.50 3.40
N GLY A 144 -6.73 5.78 3.93
CA GLY A 144 -6.90 4.67 4.86
C GLY A 144 -6.70 3.32 4.18
N LYS A 145 -6.70 2.27 5.01
CA LYS A 145 -6.48 0.90 4.54
C LYS A 145 -7.68 0.39 3.74
N VAL A 146 -7.40 -0.25 2.62
CA VAL A 146 -8.39 -0.92 1.77
C VAL A 146 -8.00 -2.38 1.60
N GLU A 147 -8.95 -3.28 1.75
CA GLU A 147 -8.77 -4.68 1.39
C GLU A 147 -9.26 -4.90 -0.03
N VAL A 148 -8.37 -5.43 -0.88
CA VAL A 148 -8.67 -5.75 -2.28
C VAL A 148 -8.29 -7.21 -2.55
N PRO A 149 -9.06 -7.94 -3.35
CA PRO A 149 -8.65 -9.27 -3.78
C PRO A 149 -7.41 -9.17 -4.68
N ALA A 150 -6.45 -10.05 -4.44
CA ALA A 150 -5.20 -10.16 -5.20
C ALA A 150 -4.86 -11.64 -5.46
N GLY A 151 -3.82 -11.88 -6.26
CA GLY A 151 -3.49 -13.21 -6.73
C GLY A 151 -4.50 -13.72 -7.77
N THR A 152 -4.94 -14.97 -7.63
CA THR A 152 -5.95 -15.57 -8.53
C THR A 152 -7.32 -15.60 -7.85
N PHE A 153 -8.32 -14.94 -8.44
CA PHE A 153 -9.67 -14.89 -7.88
C PHE A 153 -10.75 -14.87 -8.96
N TYR A 154 -11.96 -15.23 -8.56
CA TYR A 154 -13.18 -15.05 -9.35
C TYR A 154 -14.13 -14.17 -8.56
N GLY A 155 -14.95 -13.35 -9.19
CA GLY A 155 -15.98 -12.64 -8.45
C GLY A 155 -17.08 -12.05 -9.30
N ASP A 156 -18.19 -11.74 -8.65
CA ASP A 156 -19.28 -10.96 -9.23
C ASP A 156 -19.01 -9.47 -8.95
N VAL A 157 -19.03 -8.66 -10.00
CA VAL A 157 -18.89 -7.20 -9.92
C VAL A 157 -20.26 -6.60 -9.66
N LYS A 158 -20.39 -5.80 -8.59
CA LYS A 158 -21.66 -5.20 -8.18
C LYS A 158 -22.14 -4.16 -9.20
N ALA A 159 -23.46 -4.07 -9.38
CA ALA A 159 -24.06 -3.12 -10.31
C ALA A 159 -23.61 -1.67 -10.04
N TYR A 160 -23.24 -0.94 -11.10
CA TYR A 160 -22.79 0.45 -11.06
C TYR A 160 -21.58 0.70 -10.14
N SER A 161 -20.71 -0.31 -9.99
CA SER A 161 -19.56 -0.28 -9.10
C SER A 161 -18.40 -1.10 -9.69
N THR A 162 -17.20 -0.84 -9.20
CA THR A 162 -16.01 -1.68 -9.41
C THR A 162 -15.78 -2.66 -8.25
N SER A 163 -16.65 -2.67 -7.24
CA SER A 163 -16.56 -3.58 -6.10
C SER A 163 -16.85 -5.01 -6.52
N VAL A 164 -15.93 -5.90 -6.17
CA VAL A 164 -16.00 -7.34 -6.44
C VAL A 164 -16.34 -8.09 -5.15
N ASP A 165 -17.31 -9.01 -5.21
CA ASP A 165 -17.47 -10.06 -4.21
C ASP A 165 -16.61 -11.26 -4.63
N ALA A 166 -15.41 -11.36 -4.05
CA ALA A 166 -14.37 -12.26 -4.53
C ALA A 166 -14.38 -13.62 -3.84
N ASP A 167 -14.36 -14.67 -4.65
CA ASP A 167 -14.03 -16.05 -4.30
C ASP A 167 -12.53 -16.25 -4.57
N LEU A 168 -11.74 -16.36 -3.50
CA LEU A 168 -10.29 -16.48 -3.59
C LEU A 168 -9.91 -17.89 -4.02
N LEU A 169 -9.17 -18.02 -5.12
CA LEU A 169 -8.97 -19.32 -5.76
C LEU A 169 -7.65 -19.94 -5.32
N SER A 170 -7.72 -21.15 -4.80
CA SER A 170 -6.57 -21.85 -4.20
C SER A 170 -6.20 -23.16 -4.90
N GLY A 171 -6.93 -23.54 -5.95
CA GLY A 171 -6.71 -24.81 -6.63
C GLY A 171 -7.22 -24.80 -8.06
N GLY A 172 -6.87 -25.86 -8.78
CA GLY A 172 -7.30 -26.06 -10.17
C GLY A 172 -6.18 -25.84 -11.18
N LYS A 173 -6.58 -25.68 -12.44
CA LYS A 173 -5.71 -25.58 -13.60
C LYS A 173 -6.28 -24.63 -14.64
N MET A 174 -5.39 -23.94 -15.34
CA MET A 174 -5.68 -23.09 -16.49
C MET A 174 -4.81 -23.57 -17.66
N THR A 175 -5.35 -23.56 -18.87
CA THR A 175 -4.59 -23.83 -20.09
C THR A 175 -4.67 -22.62 -21.01
N VAL A 176 -3.51 -22.20 -21.50
CA VAL A 176 -3.35 -21.13 -22.50
C VAL A 176 -2.88 -21.77 -23.79
N LYS A 177 -3.62 -21.52 -24.87
CA LYS A 177 -3.24 -21.90 -26.24
C LYS A 177 -3.28 -20.67 -27.12
N ARG A 178 -2.37 -20.59 -28.09
CA ARG A 178 -2.29 -19.51 -29.07
C ARG A 178 -2.36 -20.11 -30.47
N SER A 179 -3.21 -19.54 -31.30
CA SER A 179 -3.30 -19.89 -32.72
C SER A 179 -2.24 -19.16 -33.54
N ASP A 180 -1.97 -19.65 -34.75
CA ASP A 180 -1.06 -19.02 -35.71
C ASP A 180 -1.46 -17.57 -36.06
N GLY A 181 -2.73 -17.21 -35.88
CA GLY A 181 -3.26 -15.85 -36.07
C GLY A 181 -3.09 -14.93 -34.85
N GLY A 182 -2.46 -15.41 -33.78
CA GLY A 182 -2.23 -14.66 -32.54
C GLY A 182 -3.44 -14.57 -31.61
N GLU A 183 -4.54 -15.25 -31.91
CA GLU A 183 -5.68 -15.39 -30.99
C GLU A 183 -5.39 -16.44 -29.92
N TYR A 184 -5.81 -16.15 -28.71
CA TYR A 184 -5.68 -17.00 -27.55
C TYR A 184 -6.97 -17.76 -27.28
N THR A 185 -6.86 -19.01 -26.88
CA THR A 185 -7.92 -19.76 -26.20
C THR A 185 -7.43 -20.10 -24.82
N ILE A 186 -8.17 -19.61 -23.82
CA ILE A 186 -7.87 -19.79 -22.42
C ILE A 186 -9.05 -20.49 -21.78
N SER A 187 -8.79 -21.53 -21.03
CA SER A 187 -9.87 -22.28 -20.36
C SER A 187 -9.31 -23.04 -19.17
N GLY A 188 -10.19 -23.48 -18.28
CA GLY A 188 -9.74 -24.24 -17.14
C GLY A 188 -10.83 -24.58 -16.14
N THR A 189 -10.38 -25.05 -14.99
CA THR A 189 -11.23 -25.28 -13.82
C THR A 189 -10.47 -24.81 -12.61
N LEU A 190 -11.02 -23.84 -11.89
CA LEU A 190 -10.44 -23.32 -10.64
C LEU A 190 -11.32 -23.69 -9.46
N VAL A 191 -10.73 -23.66 -8.26
CA VAL A 191 -11.38 -24.06 -7.01
C VAL A 191 -11.15 -22.98 -5.97
N GLY A 192 -12.25 -22.45 -5.41
CA GLY A 192 -12.24 -21.40 -4.40
C GLY A 192 -12.54 -21.86 -2.98
N ASP A 193 -12.90 -20.91 -2.11
CA ASP A 193 -12.96 -21.03 -0.65
C ASP A 193 -13.96 -22.08 -0.12
N LEU A 194 -14.91 -22.50 -0.97
CA LEU A 194 -15.93 -23.52 -0.65
C LEU A 194 -15.78 -24.82 -1.45
N SER A 195 -14.60 -25.08 -2.03
CA SER A 195 -14.39 -26.17 -2.98
C SER A 195 -15.31 -26.11 -4.21
N LEU A 196 -15.89 -24.93 -4.48
CA LEU A 196 -16.72 -24.69 -5.64
C LEU A 196 -15.83 -24.65 -6.88
N LYS A 197 -16.15 -25.50 -7.86
CA LYS A 197 -15.47 -25.50 -9.15
C LYS A 197 -16.01 -24.38 -10.02
N ARG A 198 -15.11 -23.58 -10.57
CA ARG A 198 -15.40 -22.55 -11.58
C ARG A 198 -14.88 -23.03 -12.92
N TYR A 199 -15.76 -23.25 -13.88
CA TYR A 199 -15.38 -23.56 -15.26
C TYR A 199 -15.40 -22.26 -16.05
N PHE A 200 -14.42 -22.06 -16.92
CA PHE A 200 -14.37 -20.83 -17.70
C PHE A 200 -13.72 -21.04 -19.06
N THR A 201 -14.04 -20.13 -19.98
CA THR A 201 -13.36 -20.01 -21.25
C THR A 201 -13.26 -18.55 -21.69
N TYR A 202 -12.22 -18.23 -22.45
CA TYR A 202 -12.02 -16.99 -23.18
C TYR A 202 -11.40 -17.33 -24.53
N THR A 203 -11.90 -16.69 -25.58
CA THR A 203 -11.28 -16.70 -26.90
C THR A 203 -11.16 -15.27 -27.41
N GLY A 204 -9.95 -14.84 -27.74
CA GLY A 204 -9.71 -13.49 -28.23
C GLY A 204 -8.23 -13.14 -28.29
N LYS A 205 -7.92 -11.91 -28.72
CA LYS A 205 -6.55 -11.41 -28.71
C LYS A 205 -6.17 -10.92 -27.31
N LEU A 206 -4.89 -11.02 -26.98
CA LEU A 206 -4.31 -10.37 -25.80
C LEU A 206 -3.36 -9.27 -26.28
N THR A 207 -3.41 -8.12 -25.61
CA THR A 207 -2.43 -7.05 -25.77
C THR A 207 -1.76 -6.84 -24.42
N THR A 208 -0.44 -7.02 -24.38
CA THR A 208 0.31 -6.90 -23.13
C THR A 208 0.58 -5.43 -22.82
N ILE A 209 0.20 -5.01 -21.61
CA ILE A 209 0.65 -3.76 -21.01
C ILE A 209 1.95 -4.06 -20.30
N ASP A 210 3.03 -3.44 -20.76
CA ASP A 210 4.34 -3.60 -20.16
C ASP A 210 4.52 -2.67 -18.94
N ARG A 211 4.80 -3.28 -17.78
CA ARG A 211 5.01 -2.59 -16.49
C ARG A 211 6.28 -3.03 -15.76
N HIS A 212 7.16 -3.83 -16.37
CA HIS A 212 8.36 -4.34 -15.69
C HIS A 212 9.36 -3.24 -15.27
N GLU A 213 9.28 -2.05 -15.86
CA GLU A 213 10.06 -0.87 -15.47
C GLU A 213 9.23 0.21 -14.75
N SER A 214 7.95 -0.05 -14.43
CA SER A 214 7.07 0.95 -13.84
C SER A 214 7.42 1.26 -12.37
N THR A 215 7.15 2.49 -11.94
CA THR A 215 7.47 3.00 -10.58
C THR A 215 6.19 3.14 -9.73
N GLU A 216 6.38 3.31 -8.41
CA GLU A 216 5.33 3.36 -7.37
C GLU A 216 4.06 4.12 -7.80
N GLU A 217 2.90 3.45 -7.75
CA GLU A 217 1.62 4.03 -8.18
C GLU A 217 1.11 5.13 -7.23
N THR A 218 1.49 5.07 -5.95
CA THR A 218 1.13 6.10 -4.95
C THR A 218 2.40 6.82 -4.49
N PRO A 219 2.57 8.11 -4.81
CA PRO A 219 3.78 8.81 -4.43
C PRO A 219 3.83 9.00 -2.92
N ASN A 220 5.05 8.96 -2.37
CA ASN A 220 5.34 9.21 -0.95
C ASN A 220 5.41 10.70 -0.59
N SER A 221 5.20 11.60 -1.56
CA SER A 221 5.03 13.05 -1.35
C SER A 221 4.01 13.59 -2.34
N THR A 222 3.17 14.52 -1.90
CA THR A 222 2.26 15.28 -2.77
C THR A 222 2.68 16.73 -2.92
N LEU A 223 3.83 17.12 -2.36
CA LEU A 223 4.28 18.49 -2.41
C LEU A 223 4.62 18.87 -3.84
N THR A 224 4.29 20.12 -4.18
CA THR A 224 4.65 20.75 -5.46
C THR A 224 5.43 22.05 -5.24
N THR A 225 5.64 22.43 -3.99
CA THR A 225 6.34 23.64 -3.57
C THR A 225 6.85 23.49 -2.14
N ASP A 226 7.82 24.33 -1.77
CA ASP A 226 8.34 24.42 -0.40
C ASP A 226 7.24 24.87 0.57
N LEU A 227 7.24 24.29 1.77
CA LEU A 227 6.38 24.65 2.87
C LEU A 227 7.13 25.45 3.94
N ALA A 228 6.51 26.54 4.40
CA ALA A 228 6.92 27.28 5.58
C ALA A 228 5.80 27.22 6.62
N LEU A 229 6.02 26.46 7.70
CA LEU A 229 5.02 26.08 8.68
C LEU A 229 5.33 26.74 10.03
N ASN A 230 4.90 27.99 10.25
CA ASN A 230 5.25 28.74 11.47
C ASN A 230 4.07 28.93 12.46
N GLU A 231 2.98 28.18 12.25
CA GLU A 231 1.69 28.39 12.94
C GLU A 231 1.32 27.19 13.83
N TRP A 232 2.32 26.44 14.30
CA TRP A 232 2.08 25.33 15.22
C TRP A 232 1.54 25.84 16.55
N THR A 233 0.46 25.22 17.01
CA THR A 233 -0.23 25.62 18.25
C THR A 233 0.05 24.66 19.40
N GLN A 234 0.53 23.46 19.08
CA GLN A 234 0.71 22.37 20.04
C GLN A 234 1.96 21.59 19.71
N ALA A 235 2.60 21.05 20.75
CA ALA A 235 3.66 20.07 20.63
C ALA A 235 3.47 18.94 21.64
N ARG A 236 3.86 17.73 21.25
CA ARG A 236 3.88 16.55 22.12
C ARG A 236 5.13 15.71 21.83
N LEU A 237 5.78 15.24 22.88
CA LEU A 237 6.76 14.17 22.82
C LEU A 237 6.13 12.84 23.20
N GLN A 238 6.60 11.79 22.56
CA GLN A 238 6.27 10.42 22.89
C GLN A 238 7.56 9.63 23.05
N ASP A 239 7.72 9.01 24.22
CA ASP A 239 8.86 8.17 24.53
C ASP A 239 8.61 6.75 23.99
N LYS A 240 9.42 6.34 23.01
CA LYS A 240 9.30 5.04 22.34
C LYS A 240 10.35 4.04 22.82
N GLY A 241 11.20 4.41 23.78
CA GLY A 241 12.22 3.51 24.34
C GLY A 241 13.12 2.90 23.26
N ASP A 242 13.28 1.57 23.32
CA ASP A 242 14.06 0.78 22.35
C ASP A 242 13.17 0.22 21.20
N SER A 243 12.51 1.11 20.46
CA SER A 243 11.58 0.69 19.38
C SER A 243 12.26 0.06 18.14
N TYR A 244 13.58 0.18 18.03
CA TYR A 244 14.38 -0.53 17.01
C TYR A 244 15.02 -1.83 17.54
N TYR A 245 14.70 -2.24 18.78
CA TYR A 245 15.14 -3.49 19.38
C TYR A 245 16.68 -3.66 19.36
N LEU A 246 17.42 -2.59 19.67
CA LEU A 246 18.87 -2.60 19.72
C LEU A 246 19.40 -3.43 20.89
N GLN A 247 18.66 -3.47 22.00
CA GLN A 247 18.91 -4.22 23.24
C GLN A 247 20.29 -3.98 23.88
N ASP A 248 20.89 -2.83 23.59
CA ASP A 248 22.24 -2.47 24.05
C ASP A 248 22.30 -1.09 24.71
N GLU A 249 21.14 -0.44 24.92
CA GLU A 249 21.02 0.87 25.55
C GLU A 249 21.87 1.96 24.85
N SER A 250 22.12 1.81 23.55
CA SER A 250 22.93 2.77 22.78
C SER A 250 22.19 4.06 22.44
N CYS A 251 20.87 4.01 22.25
CA CYS A 251 20.04 5.18 22.05
C CYS A 251 18.59 4.93 22.46
N ARG A 252 17.88 6.01 22.77
CA ARG A 252 16.43 6.02 23.03
C ARG A 252 15.72 6.71 21.88
N VAL A 253 14.57 6.18 21.48
CA VAL A 253 13.74 6.77 20.42
C VAL A 253 12.70 7.69 21.02
N VAL A 254 12.61 8.90 20.48
CA VAL A 254 11.62 9.90 20.85
C VAL A 254 10.90 10.37 19.58
N GLU A 255 9.60 10.58 19.68
CA GLU A 255 8.76 11.05 18.59
C GLU A 255 8.13 12.39 18.97
N LEU A 256 8.42 13.43 18.19
CA LEU A 256 7.86 14.77 18.32
C LEU A 256 6.72 14.95 17.33
N TYR A 257 5.60 15.47 17.83
CA TYR A 257 4.51 16.00 17.02
C TYR A 257 4.44 17.51 17.19
N LEU A 258 4.46 18.26 16.10
CA LEU A 258 4.04 19.67 16.04
C LEU A 258 2.70 19.71 15.30
N ALA A 259 1.68 20.37 15.86
CA ALA A 259 0.34 20.31 15.30
C ALA A 259 -0.45 21.62 15.41
N GLU A 260 -1.41 21.77 14.49
CA GLU A 260 -2.43 22.82 14.54
C GLU A 260 -3.55 22.53 15.54
N GLU A 261 -4.35 23.55 15.87
CA GLU A 261 -5.36 23.49 16.93
C GLU A 261 -6.43 22.42 16.67
N GLY A 262 -6.76 22.17 15.41
CA GLY A 262 -7.74 21.17 15.00
C GLY A 262 -7.25 19.72 15.07
N ILE A 263 -5.99 19.50 15.46
CA ILE A 263 -5.40 18.18 15.65
C ILE A 263 -5.34 17.85 17.15
N GLY A 264 -5.96 16.72 17.51
CA GLY A 264 -5.88 16.14 18.85
C GLY A 264 -4.63 15.27 19.01
N LEU A 265 -3.86 15.55 20.07
CA LEU A 265 -2.63 14.82 20.44
C LEU A 265 -2.77 13.99 21.73
N ALA A 266 -3.99 13.73 22.19
CA ALA A 266 -4.23 12.99 23.44
C ALA A 266 -4.03 11.47 23.30
N GLU A 267 -4.22 10.94 22.09
CA GLU A 267 -4.10 9.51 21.77
C GLU A 267 -2.73 9.21 21.15
N THR A 268 -2.38 7.93 20.99
CA THR A 268 -1.11 7.53 20.34
C THR A 268 -0.91 8.20 18.97
N TRP A 269 -1.98 8.29 18.16
CA TRP A 269 -1.94 8.88 16.82
C TRP A 269 -2.67 10.22 16.78
N PRO A 270 -2.18 11.21 16.01
CA PRO A 270 -2.90 12.44 15.74
C PRO A 270 -4.28 12.16 15.12
N THR A 271 -5.30 12.88 15.59
CA THR A 271 -6.66 12.80 15.04
C THR A 271 -7.22 14.18 14.79
N GLY A 272 -8.26 14.31 13.97
CA GLY A 272 -8.91 15.58 13.68
C GLY A 272 -8.55 16.14 12.31
N ASN A 273 -8.53 17.47 12.20
CA ASN A 273 -8.34 18.18 10.93
C ASN A 273 -7.25 19.26 11.09
N GLY A 274 -6.24 19.23 10.23
CA GLY A 274 -5.14 20.19 10.27
C GLY A 274 -3.80 19.59 9.85
N ARG A 275 -2.76 20.40 9.95
CA ARG A 275 -1.37 20.03 9.67
C ARG A 275 -0.73 19.39 10.92
N VAL A 276 0.11 18.40 10.68
CA VAL A 276 0.99 17.79 11.67
C VAL A 276 2.37 17.54 11.05
N LEU A 277 3.42 17.84 11.82
CA LEU A 277 4.79 17.41 11.52
C LEU A 277 5.20 16.41 12.58
N LYS A 278 5.44 15.17 12.14
CA LYS A 278 5.95 14.08 12.96
C LYS A 278 7.44 13.91 12.73
N VAL A 279 8.22 13.90 13.81
CA VAL A 279 9.68 13.74 13.78
C VAL A 279 10.09 12.64 14.74
N GLU A 280 10.64 11.55 14.22
CA GLU A 280 11.18 10.45 15.03
C GLU A 280 12.71 10.55 15.07
N PHE A 281 13.28 10.65 16.26
CA PHE A 281 14.70 10.94 16.43
C PHE A 281 15.31 10.20 17.63
N PHE A 282 16.64 10.13 17.61
CA PHE A 282 17.43 9.35 18.55
C PHE A 282 18.14 10.28 19.53
N VAL A 283 18.02 9.96 20.82
CA VAL A 283 18.71 10.66 21.92
C VAL A 283 19.53 9.65 22.73
N GLU A 284 20.41 10.15 23.59
CA GLU A 284 21.15 9.31 24.55
C GLU A 284 20.17 8.49 25.38
N TRP A 285 20.49 7.21 25.66
CA TRP A 285 19.59 6.32 26.40
C TRP A 285 19.15 6.89 27.75
N ALA A 286 20.09 7.51 28.46
CA ALA A 286 19.89 8.13 29.76
C ALA A 286 19.09 9.46 29.71
N THR A 287 18.63 9.90 28.54
CA THR A 287 17.85 11.13 28.40
C THR A 287 16.53 11.01 29.19
N ASP A 288 16.30 11.97 30.09
CA ASP A 288 15.01 12.16 30.72
C ASP A 288 14.09 12.96 29.79
N VAL A 289 13.20 12.25 29.09
CA VAL A 289 12.27 12.83 28.11
C VAL A 289 11.29 13.81 28.76
N THR A 290 11.03 13.71 30.08
CA THR A 290 10.17 14.68 30.80
C THR A 290 10.74 16.09 30.81
N GLN A 291 12.05 16.22 30.61
CA GLN A 291 12.74 17.51 30.54
C GLN A 291 12.72 18.11 29.13
N GLY A 292 12.01 17.48 28.17
CA GLY A 292 11.92 17.93 26.79
C GLY A 292 13.00 17.37 25.89
N ILE A 293 13.37 18.12 24.85
CA ILE A 293 14.28 17.67 23.81
C ILE A 293 15.69 18.18 24.12
N PRO A 294 16.74 17.33 24.15
CA PRO A 294 18.11 17.80 24.34
C PRO A 294 18.52 18.84 23.29
N ALA A 295 19.32 19.82 23.73
CA ALA A 295 19.88 20.81 22.80
C ALA A 295 20.89 20.13 21.87
N GLY A 296 20.88 20.51 20.59
CA GLY A 296 21.76 19.92 19.60
C GLY A 296 21.25 20.09 18.18
N THR A 297 22.00 19.51 17.24
CA THR A 297 21.56 19.38 15.85
C THR A 297 21.34 17.91 15.56
N TYR A 298 20.14 17.61 15.09
CA TYR A 298 19.69 16.30 14.68
C TYR A 298 19.64 16.24 13.16
N LYS A 299 20.07 15.13 12.57
CA LYS A 299 20.16 14.95 11.11
C LYS A 299 19.40 13.71 10.67
N VAL A 300 18.62 13.84 9.60
CA VAL A 300 17.93 12.71 8.96
C VAL A 300 18.95 11.71 8.43
N VAL A 301 18.77 10.44 8.81
CA VAL A 301 19.61 9.32 8.37
C VAL A 301 18.94 8.55 7.24
N ALA A 302 19.75 8.12 6.28
CA ALA A 302 19.27 7.37 5.13
C ALA A 302 18.82 5.95 5.51
N ARG A 303 17.85 5.45 4.76
CA ARG A 303 17.46 4.03 4.76
C ARG A 303 18.30 3.27 3.74
N ASP A 304 18.48 1.99 4.02
CA ASP A 304 19.04 1.04 3.05
C ASP A 304 18.06 0.85 1.88
N GLU A 305 18.58 0.82 0.65
CA GLU A 305 17.75 0.81 -0.55
C GLU A 305 17.01 -0.52 -0.74
N GLU A 306 17.60 -1.64 -0.32
CA GLU A 306 17.01 -2.97 -0.48
C GLU A 306 16.00 -3.25 0.63
N SER A 307 16.43 -3.16 1.89
CA SER A 307 15.60 -3.51 3.05
C SER A 307 14.63 -2.41 3.50
N LYS A 308 14.82 -1.17 3.02
CA LYS A 308 14.15 0.05 3.51
C LYS A 308 14.32 0.32 5.01
N GLY A 309 15.14 -0.47 5.70
CA GLY A 309 15.46 -0.32 7.11
C GLY A 309 16.48 0.80 7.33
N ILE A 310 16.63 1.25 8.59
CA ILE A 310 17.74 2.13 8.97
C ILE A 310 18.93 1.24 9.36
N PRO A 311 20.09 1.36 8.70
CA PRO A 311 21.31 0.65 9.09
C PRO A 311 21.68 0.89 10.56
N ARG A 312 22.13 -0.16 11.24
CA ARG A 312 22.38 -0.13 12.70
C ARG A 312 23.37 0.98 13.09
N GLU A 313 24.38 1.24 12.27
CA GLU A 313 25.39 2.28 12.48
C GLU A 313 24.85 3.72 12.50
N PHE A 314 23.62 3.92 12.03
CA PHE A 314 22.92 5.20 12.04
C PHE A 314 21.90 5.33 13.18
N LEU A 315 21.58 4.24 13.88
CA LEU A 315 20.71 4.24 15.06
C LEU A 315 21.51 4.70 16.29
N LYS A 316 21.76 6.00 16.38
CA LYS A 316 22.54 6.61 17.45
C LYS A 316 22.09 8.05 17.74
N PRO A 317 22.39 8.60 18.93
CA PRO A 317 21.97 9.94 19.32
C PRO A 317 22.34 11.01 18.28
N GLY A 318 21.42 11.94 18.02
CA GLY A 318 21.58 12.98 16.98
C GLY A 318 21.10 12.57 15.59
N GLY A 319 20.67 11.32 15.38
CA GLY A 319 19.99 10.91 14.15
C GLY A 319 18.48 11.18 14.20
N ILE A 320 17.87 11.38 13.03
CA ILE A 320 16.43 11.42 12.80
C ILE A 320 16.09 10.28 11.85
N ALA A 321 15.13 9.44 12.21
CA ALA A 321 14.62 8.41 11.34
C ALA A 321 13.89 9.04 10.14
N SER A 322 14.39 8.82 8.92
CA SER A 322 13.66 9.16 7.70
C SER A 322 12.32 8.41 7.64
N GLY A 323 11.33 8.97 6.96
CA GLY A 323 10.02 8.33 6.82
C GLY A 323 10.11 6.96 6.16
N TYR A 324 9.43 5.96 6.73
CA TYR A 324 9.31 4.62 6.14
C TYR A 324 8.36 4.67 4.94
N PRO A 325 8.75 4.19 3.75
CA PRO A 325 7.93 4.34 2.54
C PRO A 325 6.63 3.52 2.58
N ASN A 326 5.60 3.99 1.86
CA ASN A 326 4.35 3.26 1.57
C ASN A 326 3.52 2.87 2.80
N VAL A 327 3.60 3.67 3.88
CA VAL A 327 2.79 3.48 5.10
C VAL A 327 2.11 4.80 5.45
N PHE A 328 0.78 4.85 5.28
CA PHE A 328 -0.02 6.07 5.33
C PHE A 328 -1.02 6.10 6.50
N THR A 329 -1.53 4.95 6.94
CA THR A 329 -2.47 4.91 8.06
C THR A 329 -1.74 5.16 9.39
N TYR A 330 -0.51 4.63 9.51
CA TYR A 330 0.32 4.75 10.70
C TYR A 330 1.77 5.06 10.32
N PRO A 331 2.03 6.27 9.78
CA PRO A 331 3.32 6.59 9.19
C PRO A 331 4.44 6.43 10.23
N GLN A 332 5.47 5.67 9.87
CA GLN A 332 6.66 5.44 10.69
C GLN A 332 7.80 6.37 10.25
N GLY A 333 8.67 6.74 11.20
CA GLY A 333 9.72 7.74 10.95
C GLY A 333 9.17 9.16 10.88
N THR A 334 9.80 10.00 10.05
CA THR A 334 9.50 11.43 9.96
C THR A 334 8.65 11.76 8.74
N TRP A 335 7.53 12.47 8.96
CA TRP A 335 6.52 12.80 7.96
C TRP A 335 5.88 14.17 8.22
N TYR A 336 5.55 14.88 7.15
CA TYR A 336 4.57 15.97 7.17
C TYR A 336 3.23 15.46 6.64
N GLU A 337 2.14 15.87 7.29
CA GLU A 337 0.80 15.46 6.91
C GLU A 337 -0.20 16.61 7.11
N LYS A 338 -1.17 16.73 6.21
CA LYS A 338 -2.39 17.51 6.36
C LYS A 338 -3.56 16.54 6.39
N ILE A 339 -4.14 16.36 7.56
CA ILE A 339 -5.21 15.41 7.82
C ILE A 339 -6.56 16.11 7.64
N SER A 340 -7.48 15.47 6.94
CA SER A 340 -8.89 15.86 6.90
C SER A 340 -9.79 14.63 6.91
N ASN A 341 -10.75 14.62 7.84
CA ASN A 341 -11.72 13.53 8.05
C ASN A 341 -11.05 12.15 8.13
N GLY A 342 -9.93 12.06 8.85
CA GLY A 342 -9.18 10.81 9.03
C GLY A 342 -8.34 10.37 7.83
N THR A 343 -8.14 11.23 6.82
CA THR A 343 -7.34 10.91 5.62
C THR A 343 -6.25 11.95 5.39
N MET A 344 -5.10 11.52 4.85
CA MET A 344 -4.03 12.42 4.40
C MET A 344 -4.44 13.07 3.08
N LYS A 345 -4.48 14.41 3.04
CA LYS A 345 -4.83 15.18 1.82
C LYS A 345 -3.62 15.81 1.14
N GLU A 346 -2.61 16.14 1.93
CA GLU A 346 -1.32 16.63 1.48
C GLU A 346 -0.29 16.05 2.44
N TYR A 347 0.79 15.48 1.94
CA TYR A 347 1.75 14.76 2.79
C TYR A 347 3.13 14.72 2.15
N ALA A 348 4.15 14.49 2.98
CA ALA A 348 5.52 14.30 2.54
C ALA A 348 6.28 13.36 3.48
N ARG A 349 6.76 12.25 2.92
CA ARG A 349 7.80 11.43 3.54
C ARG A 349 9.10 12.20 3.57
N ILE A 350 9.68 12.40 4.74
CA ILE A 350 10.95 13.11 4.87
C ILE A 350 12.12 12.16 4.66
N ASP A 351 13.03 12.53 3.76
CA ASP A 351 14.17 11.68 3.38
C ASP A 351 15.52 12.31 3.73
N SER A 352 15.58 13.64 3.91
CA SER A 352 16.79 14.30 4.39
C SER A 352 16.50 15.62 5.13
N GLY A 353 17.55 16.26 5.65
CA GLY A 353 17.49 17.56 6.33
C GLY A 353 17.86 17.50 7.81
N THR A 354 17.55 18.56 8.54
CA THR A 354 18.00 18.76 9.93
C THR A 354 16.96 19.43 10.81
N MET A 355 17.05 19.13 12.10
CA MET A 355 16.38 19.85 13.18
C MET A 355 17.44 20.35 14.16
N THR A 356 17.47 21.64 14.46
CA THR A 356 18.30 22.22 15.52
C THR A 356 17.41 22.59 16.69
N VAL A 357 17.81 22.17 17.90
CA VAL A 357 17.13 22.46 19.15
C VAL A 357 18.02 23.34 20.00
N ALA A 358 17.54 24.54 20.31
CA ALA A 358 18.11 25.43 21.31
C ALA A 358 17.29 25.37 22.60
N ARG A 359 17.97 25.35 23.74
CA ARG A 359 17.36 25.38 25.07
C ARG A 359 17.79 26.60 25.86
N ASP A 360 16.84 27.17 26.58
CA ASP A 360 17.06 28.17 27.63
C ASP A 360 16.18 27.83 28.83
N GLY A 361 16.71 27.01 29.75
CA GLY A 361 15.91 26.36 30.79
C GLY A 361 14.85 25.42 30.21
N ASP A 362 13.58 25.71 30.50
CA ASP A 362 12.42 24.98 29.99
C ASP A 362 12.02 25.42 28.58
N LYS A 363 12.52 26.57 28.11
CA LYS A 363 12.24 27.05 26.77
C LYS A 363 12.94 26.18 25.74
N HIS A 364 12.17 25.74 24.76
CA HIS A 364 12.67 25.03 23.58
C HIS A 364 12.43 25.89 22.35
N THR A 365 13.43 26.01 21.48
CA THR A 365 13.29 26.57 20.14
C THR A 365 13.84 25.57 19.13
N LEU A 366 12.98 25.13 18.23
CA LEU A 366 13.26 24.17 17.18
C LEU A 366 13.32 24.93 15.86
N THR A 367 14.42 24.76 15.12
CA THR A 367 14.53 25.19 13.72
C THR A 367 14.67 23.96 12.86
N ILE A 368 13.70 23.73 11.98
CA ILE A 368 13.65 22.55 11.11
C ILE A 368 13.74 23.00 9.66
N ASP A 369 14.59 22.30 8.92
CA ASP A 369 14.65 22.34 7.46
C ASP A 369 14.78 20.91 6.95
N PHE A 370 13.65 20.32 6.56
CA PHE A 370 13.56 18.98 5.99
C PHE A 370 13.35 19.02 4.49
N ILE A 371 13.72 17.93 3.82
CA ILE A 371 13.51 17.72 2.40
C ILE A 371 12.73 16.42 2.23
N ASP A 372 11.68 16.47 1.43
CA ASP A 372 10.87 15.31 1.11
C ASP A 372 11.60 14.27 0.25
N CYS A 373 10.90 13.19 -0.08
CA CYS A 373 11.47 12.08 -0.81
C CYS A 373 11.47 12.24 -2.34
N ASP A 374 10.91 13.33 -2.88
CA ASP A 374 10.94 13.56 -4.33
C ASP A 374 12.39 13.82 -4.77
N LYS A 375 12.95 12.89 -5.56
CA LYS A 375 14.32 12.98 -6.06
C LYS A 375 14.44 13.85 -7.30
N VAL A 376 13.34 14.07 -8.01
CA VAL A 376 13.31 14.86 -9.25
C VAL A 376 13.09 16.33 -8.91
N HIS A 377 12.15 16.62 -8.01
CA HIS A 377 11.79 17.97 -7.58
C HIS A 377 11.71 18.02 -6.04
N PRO A 378 12.85 17.97 -5.32
CA PRO A 378 12.84 17.96 -3.86
C PRO A 378 12.21 19.24 -3.30
N HIS A 379 11.31 19.08 -2.34
CA HIS A 379 10.60 20.17 -1.67
C HIS A 379 10.99 20.27 -0.20
N HIS A 380 11.17 21.50 0.27
CA HIS A 380 11.51 21.74 1.66
C HIS A 380 10.28 21.84 2.56
N VAL A 381 10.38 21.31 3.78
CA VAL A 381 9.43 21.52 4.88
C VAL A 381 10.16 22.25 6.01
N ARG A 382 9.90 23.54 6.15
CA ARG A 382 10.60 24.42 7.08
C ARG A 382 9.69 24.92 8.20
N THR A 383 10.20 24.96 9.42
CA THR A 383 9.49 25.57 10.56
C THR A 383 10.46 26.14 11.57
N THR A 384 10.03 27.20 12.26
CA THR A 384 10.55 27.53 13.59
C THR A 384 9.41 27.41 14.61
N TYR A 385 9.62 26.59 15.64
CA TYR A 385 8.69 26.42 16.76
C TYR A 385 9.37 26.81 18.06
N SER A 386 8.69 27.58 18.90
CA SER A 386 9.16 27.93 20.23
C SER A 386 8.07 27.73 21.27
N GLN A 387 8.46 27.17 22.42
CA GLN A 387 7.59 27.03 23.57
C GLN A 387 8.38 27.38 24.83
N ASP A 388 7.80 28.18 25.71
CA ASP A 388 8.44 28.64 26.95
C ASP A 388 8.22 27.69 28.14
N THR A 389 7.38 26.67 27.96
CA THR A 389 7.09 25.62 28.94
C THR A 389 7.59 24.27 28.44
N PRO A 390 7.80 23.28 29.34
CA PRO A 390 8.15 21.94 28.93
C PRO A 390 7.15 21.36 27.91
N VAL A 391 7.66 20.66 26.91
CA VAL A 391 6.80 19.96 25.93
C VAL A 391 6.09 18.81 26.64
N ASN A 392 4.79 18.67 26.44
CA ASN A 392 4.01 17.60 27.04
C ASN A 392 4.52 16.23 26.59
N VAL A 393 4.68 15.29 27.53
CA VAL A 393 5.15 13.93 27.25
C VAL A 393 4.02 12.93 27.42
N PHE A 394 3.82 12.10 26.40
CA PHE A 394 2.93 10.95 26.42
C PHE A 394 3.73 9.70 26.77
N PHE A 395 3.27 8.97 27.80
CA PHE A 395 3.82 7.69 28.23
C PHE A 395 2.86 6.56 27.85
N PHE A 396 3.42 5.43 27.44
CA PHE A 396 2.69 4.18 27.25
C PHE A 396 2.39 3.46 28.56
#